data_AF-A0A957SET3-F1
#
_entry.id   AF-A0A957SET3-F1
#
_cell.length_a   1.000
_cell.length_b   1.000
_cell.length_c   1.000
_cell.angle_alpha   90.00
_cell.angle_beta   90.00
_cell.angle_gamma   90.00
#
_symmetry.space_group_name_H-M   'P 1'
#
loop_
_entity.id
_entity.type
_entity.pdbx_description
1 polymer ?
#
loop_
_entity_poly.entity_id
_entity_poly.type
_entity_poly.pdbx_seq_one_letter_code
_entity_poly.pdbx_strand_id
1 'polypeptide(L)'
;WVRIYTDTGLVGLGETYYIPSATSAIIHDVYAPLLIGRDARDIENHWANLFSLVNFCGFAGAEMRALSAVDIALWDLLGQHTGEPIYNLLGGRSRDRIALYNTCV
;
A
#
# COMPACT_ATOMS: atom_id res chain seq x y z
N TRP A 1 -10.57 -3.19 2.80
CA TRP A 1 -9.36 -2.62 3.43
C TRP A 1 -8.40 -3.74 3.79
N VAL A 2 -7.11 -3.43 3.92
CA VAL A 2 -6.00 -4.35 4.22
C VAL A 2 -5.30 -3.86 5.47
N ARG A 3 -4.87 -4.77 6.34
CA ARG A 3 -4.03 -4.45 7.50
C ARG A 3 -2.75 -5.26 7.46
N ILE A 4 -1.64 -4.57 7.70
CA ILE A 4 -0.31 -5.17 7.84
C ILE A 4 0.12 -4.96 9.29
N TYR A 5 0.37 -6.06 9.98
CA TYR A 5 0.79 -6.06 11.38
C TYR A 5 2.30 -6.25 11.45
N THR A 6 2.98 -5.42 12.25
CA THR A 6 4.40 -5.59 12.55
C THR A 6 4.59 -6.26 13.91
N ASP A 7 5.77 -6.81 14.13
CA ASP A 7 6.24 -7.34 15.41
C ASP A 7 6.36 -6.26 16.50
N THR A 8 6.55 -5.00 16.09
CA THR A 8 6.55 -3.82 16.97
C THR A 8 5.15 -3.40 17.45
N GLY A 9 4.09 -4.05 16.97
CA GLY A 9 2.70 -3.74 17.33
C GLY A 9 2.07 -2.60 16.52
N LEU A 10 2.78 -2.06 15.51
CA LEU A 10 2.21 -1.10 14.57
C LEU A 10 1.30 -1.80 13.57
N VAL A 11 0.31 -1.07 13.07
CA VAL A 11 -0.67 -1.61 12.12
C VAL A 11 -0.87 -0.61 10.99
N GLY A 12 -0.38 -0.97 9.80
CA GLY A 12 -0.60 -0.21 8.57
C GLY A 12 -1.97 -0.49 8.00
N LEU A 13 -2.65 0.56 7.56
CA LEU A 13 -3.95 0.48 6.91
C LEU A 13 -3.85 0.83 5.42
N GLY A 14 -4.29 -0.11 4.59
CA GLY A 14 -4.44 0.06 3.16
C GLY A 14 -5.89 -0.01 2.71
N GLU A 15 -6.24 0.70 1.65
CA GLU A 15 -7.58 0.64 1.05
C GLU A 15 -7.52 0.25 -0.42
N THR A 16 -8.56 -0.46 -0.86
CA THR A 16 -8.76 -0.86 -2.26
C THR A 16 -10.24 -1.09 -2.52
N TYR A 17 -10.60 -1.22 -3.80
CA TYR A 17 -11.98 -1.34 -4.23
C TYR A 17 -12.63 -2.63 -3.71
N TYR A 18 -13.83 -2.52 -3.13
CA TYR A 18 -14.43 -3.58 -2.31
C TYR A 18 -15.08 -4.73 -3.10
N ILE A 19 -15.31 -4.58 -4.41
CA ILE A 19 -16.12 -5.54 -5.19
C ILE A 19 -15.39 -6.86 -5.50
N PRO A 20 -14.17 -6.88 -6.07
CA PRO A 20 -13.56 -8.12 -6.52
C PRO A 20 -12.92 -8.89 -5.35
N SER A 21 -13.45 -10.07 -5.04
CA SER A 21 -12.82 -10.99 -4.06
C SER A 21 -11.42 -11.43 -4.50
N ALA A 22 -11.15 -11.44 -5.80
CA ALA A 22 -9.84 -11.75 -6.39
C ALA A 22 -8.70 -10.88 -5.80
N THR A 23 -8.98 -9.62 -5.44
CA THR A 23 -8.00 -8.75 -4.80
C THR A 23 -7.57 -9.29 -3.43
N SER A 24 -8.51 -9.80 -2.64
CA SER A 24 -8.20 -10.44 -1.35
C SER A 24 -7.41 -11.72 -1.53
N ALA A 25 -7.76 -12.54 -2.54
CA ALA A 25 -7.06 -13.79 -2.83
C ALA A 25 -5.59 -13.52 -3.19
N ILE A 26 -5.32 -12.58 -4.10
CA ILE A 26 -3.95 -12.23 -4.49
C ILE A 26 -3.13 -11.74 -3.29
N ILE A 27 -3.72 -10.93 -2.41
CA ILE A 27 -3.03 -10.46 -1.20
C ILE A 27 -2.61 -11.64 -0.33
N HIS A 28 -3.51 -12.57 -0.04
CA HIS A 28 -3.22 -13.68 0.86
C HIS A 28 -2.37 -14.78 0.22
N ASP A 29 -2.62 -15.11 -1.04
CA ASP A 29 -2.01 -16.25 -1.72
C ASP A 29 -0.64 -15.91 -2.31
N VAL A 30 -0.44 -14.66 -2.76
CA VAL A 30 0.77 -14.24 -3.48
C VAL A 30 1.59 -13.23 -2.69
N TYR A 31 0.98 -12.15 -2.21
CA TYR A 31 1.74 -11.02 -1.64
C TYR A 31 2.17 -11.26 -0.19
N ALA A 32 1.27 -11.76 0.66
CA ALA A 32 1.56 -11.97 2.07
C ALA A 32 2.79 -12.88 2.31
N PRO A 33 2.94 -14.05 1.65
CA PRO A 33 4.12 -14.91 1.84
C PRO A 33 5.46 -14.22 1.54
N LEU A 34 5.46 -13.21 0.68
CA LEU A 34 6.66 -12.47 0.28
C LEU A 34 7.00 -11.33 1.24
N LEU A 35 6.00 -10.79 1.93
CA LEU A 35 6.12 -9.68 2.88
C LEU A 35 6.42 -10.16 4.30
N ILE A 36 5.89 -11.30 4.72
CA ILE A 36 6.06 -11.80 6.09
C ILE A 36 7.53 -12.06 6.40
N GLY A 37 8.00 -11.53 7.52
CA GLY A 37 9.39 -11.64 7.97
C GLY A 37 10.36 -10.68 7.28
N ARG A 38 9.86 -9.77 6.43
CA ARG A 38 10.66 -8.71 5.83
C ARG A 38 10.48 -7.39 6.56
N ASP A 39 11.45 -6.50 6.40
CA ASP A 39 11.38 -5.14 6.95
C ASP A 39 10.35 -4.32 6.17
N ALA A 40 9.35 -3.77 6.86
CA ALA A 40 8.30 -2.96 6.24
C ALA A 40 8.82 -1.63 5.65
N ARG A 41 10.03 -1.19 6.03
CA ARG A 41 10.64 0.05 5.53
C ARG A 41 11.20 -0.07 4.11
N ASP A 42 11.40 -1.29 3.61
CA ASP A 42 11.92 -1.57 2.27
C ASP A 42 10.82 -1.45 1.19
N ILE A 43 10.01 -0.38 1.23
CA ILE A 43 8.79 -0.21 0.44
C ILE A 43 9.05 -0.40 -1.06
N GLU A 44 10.04 0.29 -1.61
CA GLU A 44 10.38 0.21 -3.06
C GLU A 44 10.79 -1.19 -3.49
N ASN A 45 11.51 -1.92 -2.62
CA ASN A 45 11.92 -3.28 -2.91
C ASN A 45 10.71 -4.23 -2.86
N HIS A 46 9.81 -4.07 -1.88
CA HIS A 46 8.55 -4.81 -1.86
C HIS A 46 7.73 -4.55 -3.10
N TRP A 47 7.56 -3.28 -3.46
CA TRP A 47 6.81 -2.89 -4.65
C TRP A 47 7.40 -3.51 -5.92
N ALA A 48 8.71 -3.38 -6.15
CA ALA A 48 9.38 -3.93 -7.33
C ALA A 48 9.27 -5.45 -7.41
N ASN A 49 9.45 -6.15 -6.29
CA ASN A 49 9.34 -7.61 -6.24
C ASN A 49 7.91 -8.07 -6.52
N LEU A 50 6.91 -7.49 -5.85
CA LEU A 50 5.51 -7.84 -6.05
C LEU A 50 5.04 -7.51 -7.47
N PHE A 51 5.44 -6.35 -7.99
CA PHE A 51 5.12 -5.94 -9.36
C PHE A 51 5.73 -6.88 -10.40
N SER A 52 6.98 -7.34 -10.19
CA SER A 52 7.65 -8.27 -11.11
C SER A 52 6.89 -9.61 -11.28
N LEU A 53 6.12 -10.01 -10.27
CA LEU A 53 5.32 -11.24 -10.25
C LEU A 53 3.93 -11.08 -10.87
N VAL A 54 3.50 -9.87 -11.19
CA VAL A 54 2.18 -9.64 -11.79
C VAL A 54 2.25 -8.83 -13.08
N ASN A 55 3.43 -8.35 -13.46
CA ASN A 55 3.60 -7.53 -14.67
C ASN A 55 3.15 -8.28 -15.96
N PHE A 56 3.20 -9.61 -15.96
CA PHE A 56 2.74 -10.47 -17.05
C PHE A 56 1.21 -10.61 -17.09
N CYS A 57 0.51 -10.33 -15.98
CA CYS A 57 -0.95 -10.24 -15.92
C CYS A 57 -1.47 -8.85 -16.39
N GLY A 58 -0.56 -7.92 -16.70
CA GLY A 58 -0.86 -6.57 -17.15
C GLY A 58 -0.76 -5.51 -16.04
N PHE A 59 -0.92 -4.25 -16.42
CA PHE A 59 -0.81 -3.08 -15.51
C PHE A 59 -2.17 -2.68 -14.90
N ALA A 60 -3.11 -3.62 -14.77
CA ALA A 60 -4.48 -3.38 -14.33
C ALA A 60 -5.04 -4.62 -13.61
N GLY A 61 -6.29 -4.55 -13.14
CA GLY A 61 -6.97 -5.71 -12.59
C GLY A 61 -6.92 -5.79 -11.06
N ALA A 62 -7.09 -7.01 -10.55
CA ALA A 62 -7.16 -7.28 -9.11
C ALA A 62 -5.76 -7.24 -8.48
N GLU A 63 -4.75 -7.61 -9.25
CA GLU A 63 -3.32 -7.64 -8.94
C GLU A 63 -2.82 -6.23 -8.65
N MET A 64 -3.00 -5.32 -9.60
CA MET A 64 -2.55 -3.93 -9.42
C MET A 64 -3.30 -3.24 -8.27
N ARG A 65 -4.61 -3.51 -8.12
CA ARG A 65 -5.41 -3.00 -6.99
C ARG A 65 -4.95 -3.53 -5.63
N ALA A 66 -4.53 -4.79 -5.57
CA ALA A 66 -3.97 -5.41 -4.38
C ALA A 66 -2.61 -4.79 -4.05
N LEU A 67 -1.77 -4.57 -5.07
CA LEU A 67 -0.44 -3.98 -4.92
C LEU A 67 -0.54 -2.56 -4.36
N SER A 68 -1.44 -1.73 -4.90
CA SER A 68 -1.71 -0.39 -4.37
C SER A 68 -2.20 -0.43 -2.92
N ALA A 69 -3.03 -1.40 -2.54
CA ALA A 69 -3.52 -1.53 -1.17
C ALA A 69 -2.39 -1.81 -0.18
N VAL A 70 -1.48 -2.71 -0.56
CA VAL A 70 -0.30 -3.07 0.23
C VAL A 70 0.64 -1.87 0.33
N ASP A 71 0.89 -1.17 -0.77
CA ASP A 71 1.77 0.02 -0.80
C ASP A 71 1.28 1.12 0.14
N ILE A 72 -0.03 1.45 0.10
CA ILE A 72 -0.64 2.41 1.03
C ILE A 72 -0.44 1.97 2.49
N ALA A 73 -0.62 0.68 2.80
CA ALA A 73 -0.44 0.16 4.15
C ALA A 73 1.02 0.23 4.62
N LEU A 74 2.00 0.01 3.72
CA LEU A 74 3.42 0.13 4.03
C LEU A 74 3.82 1.59 4.27
N TRP A 75 3.28 2.54 3.49
CA TRP A 75 3.48 3.97 3.74
C TRP A 75 2.86 4.44 5.04
N ASP A 76 1.68 3.92 5.40
CA ASP A 76 1.07 4.18 6.70
C ASP A 76 1.93 3.65 7.86
N LEU A 77 2.47 2.42 7.72
CA LEU A 77 3.45 1.88 8.69
C LEU A 77 4.69 2.76 8.81
N LEU A 78 5.24 3.25 7.70
CA LEU A 78 6.42 4.10 7.73
C LEU A 78 6.13 5.45 8.42
N GLY A 79 4.97 6.05 8.16
CA GLY A 79 4.50 7.24 8.86
C GLY A 79 4.39 7.01 10.36
N GLN A 80 3.75 5.90 10.77
CA GLN A 80 3.62 5.53 12.18
C GLN A 80 4.99 5.24 12.83
N HIS A 81 5.88 4.54 12.14
CA HIS A 81 7.21 4.20 12.63
C HIS A 81 8.09 5.44 12.83
N THR A 82 7.97 6.43 11.95
CA THR A 82 8.75 7.67 12.00
C THR A 82 8.12 8.77 12.85
N GLY A 83 6.82 8.66 13.17
CA GLY A 83 6.06 9.71 13.86
C GLY A 83 5.78 10.93 12.98
N GLU A 84 6.01 10.83 11.66
CA GLU A 84 5.85 11.92 10.71
C GLU A 84 4.64 11.69 9.79
N PRO A 85 3.92 12.74 9.38
CA PRO A 85 2.91 12.61 8.35
C PRO A 85 3.57 12.22 7.01
N ILE A 86 2.92 11.32 6.25
CA ILE A 86 3.47 10.76 5.00
C ILE A 86 3.89 11.84 3.99
N TYR A 87 3.17 12.96 3.91
CA TYR A 87 3.54 14.04 2.98
C TYR A 87 4.91 14.67 3.32
N ASN A 88 5.35 14.65 4.58
CA ASN A 88 6.71 15.08 4.96
C ASN A 88 7.75 14.12 4.41
N LEU A 89 7.47 12.82 4.48
CA LEU A 89 8.34 11.77 3.94
C LEU A 89 8.45 11.83 2.40
N LEU A 90 7.40 12.33 1.73
CA LEU A 90 7.33 12.49 0.27
C LEU A 90 7.87 13.85 -0.23
N GLY A 91 8.62 14.59 0.58
CA GLY A 91 9.26 15.85 0.18
C GLY A 91 8.66 17.12 0.80
N GLY A 92 7.74 16.98 1.75
CA GLY A 92 7.26 18.10 2.55
C GLY A 92 6.16 18.93 1.91
N ARG A 93 5.80 20.00 2.63
CA ARG A 93 4.70 20.89 2.25
C ARG A 93 5.08 21.75 1.05
N SER A 94 4.39 21.56 -0.08
CA SER A 94 4.54 22.41 -1.28
C SER A 94 3.55 23.56 -1.37
N ARG A 95 2.49 23.56 -0.55
CA ARG A 95 1.44 24.60 -0.53
C ARG A 95 0.72 24.65 0.82
N ASP A 96 0.12 25.80 1.13
CA ASP A 96 -0.60 25.96 2.40
C ASP A 96 -1.97 25.28 2.44
N ARG A 97 -2.66 25.19 1.31
CA ARG A 97 -4.00 24.59 1.17
C ARG A 97 -4.11 23.85 -0.16
N ILE A 98 -4.93 22.80 -0.20
CA ILE A 98 -5.25 22.04 -1.41
C ILE A 98 -6.67 22.45 -1.85
N ALA A 99 -6.81 22.99 -3.06
CA ALA A 99 -8.11 23.30 -3.63
C ALA A 99 -8.82 21.99 -4.03
N LEU A 100 -10.10 21.87 -3.70
CA LEU A 100 -10.94 20.71 -4.00
C LEU A 100 -12.02 21.11 -5.00
N TYR A 101 -12.45 20.16 -5.83
CA TYR A 101 -13.64 20.30 -6.67
C TYR A 101 -14.60 19.16 -6.33
N ASN A 102 -15.89 19.40 -6.52
CA ASN A 102 -16.92 18.43 -6.19
C ASN A 102 -17.18 17.48 -7.36
N THR A 103 -17.11 16.17 -7.12
CA THR A 103 -17.58 15.14 -8.05
C THR A 103 -18.83 14.51 -7.45
N CYS A 104 -19.99 14.81 -8.04
CA CYS A 104 -21.27 14.20 -7.67
C CYS A 104 -21.65 13.13 -8.68
N VAL A 105 -22.29 12.07 -8.19
CA VAL A 105 -22.87 10.98 -8.99
C VAL A 105 -24.38 11.13 -9.05
#